data_AF-A0A8B6C7H6-F1
#
_entry.id   AF-A0A8B6C7H6-F1
#
_cell.length_a   1.000
_cell.length_b   1.000
_cell.length_c   1.000
_cell.angle_alpha   90.00
_cell.angle_beta   90.00
_cell.angle_gamma   90.00
#
_symmetry.space_group_name_H-M   'P 1'
#
loop_
_entity.id
_entity.type
_entity.pdbx_description
1 polymer ?
#
loop_
_entity_poly.entity_id
_entity_poly.type
_entity_poly.pdbx_seq_one_letter_code
_entity_poly.pdbx_strand_id
1 'polypeptide(L)'
;VNRYKPSKAEYSLPEVGNYKMYEKNLETDEGRGLLLYIDSNLESTEVNMEAQFQENIFIKIKLNQNDKLLIGLIYRSPSNNTKEYNDKLTELISEATQKGFSHILIMGDFNYPAIDWEIWNTKGDNENSIENRFLESIQENFIFQHTTKPTRWRGTDTPHTLDLILTNEEEMISNLEYMSSLGKSDHSVLYFDYNCYINIKNKPRIAKLYDHGNYHDFKLELDKINWQEEIKDDFSVDTNWKYFLTTLNELEQRFVPTMQKITAQ
;
A
#
# COMPACT_ATOMS: atom_id res chain seq x y z
N VAL A 1 -0.43 -9.22 -26.41
CA VAL A 1 -0.60 -10.13 -25.27
C VAL A 1 -1.66 -9.52 -24.37
N ASN A 2 -2.84 -10.14 -24.27
CA ASN A 2 -3.86 -9.69 -23.32
C ASN A 2 -3.28 -9.82 -21.92
N ARG A 3 -2.99 -8.69 -21.28
CA ARG A 3 -2.59 -8.68 -19.88
C ARG A 3 -3.83 -9.04 -19.07
N TYR A 4 -3.72 -10.10 -18.28
CA TYR A 4 -4.71 -10.41 -17.26
C TYR A 4 -4.93 -9.18 -16.38
N LYS A 5 -6.19 -8.76 -16.19
CA LYS A 5 -6.57 -7.68 -15.28
C LYS A 5 -7.30 -8.33 -14.11
N PRO A 6 -6.66 -8.44 -12.93
CA PRO A 6 -7.30 -8.97 -11.75
C PRO A 6 -8.53 -8.14 -11.38
N SER A 7 -9.59 -8.78 -10.90
CA SER A 7 -10.75 -8.06 -10.37
C SER A 7 -10.42 -7.46 -8.99
N LYS A 8 -11.18 -6.44 -8.55
CA LYS A 8 -11.03 -5.86 -7.20
C LYS A 8 -11.16 -6.90 -6.08
N ALA A 9 -11.90 -7.98 -6.31
CA ALA A 9 -12.02 -9.09 -5.37
C ALA A 9 -10.70 -9.87 -5.23
N GLU A 10 -9.90 -9.98 -6.29
CA GLU A 10 -8.60 -10.66 -6.27
C GLU A 10 -7.52 -9.86 -5.56
N TYR A 11 -7.67 -8.54 -5.50
CA TYR A 11 -6.82 -7.69 -4.66
C TYR A 11 -7.26 -7.75 -3.20
N SER A 12 -8.53 -8.01 -2.89
CA SER A 12 -8.92 -8.15 -1.47
C SER A 12 -8.08 -9.25 -0.82
N LEU A 13 -7.57 -9.00 0.39
CA LEU A 13 -6.84 -9.97 1.20
C LEU A 13 -7.80 -10.55 2.26
N PRO A 14 -8.81 -11.37 1.89
CA PRO A 14 -9.83 -11.84 2.83
C PRO A 14 -9.25 -12.76 3.92
N GLU A 15 -8.10 -13.39 3.67
CA GLU A 15 -7.47 -14.34 4.60
C GLU A 15 -6.37 -13.72 5.48
N VAL A 16 -5.91 -12.51 5.19
CA VAL A 16 -4.76 -11.88 5.87
C VAL A 16 -5.23 -10.69 6.68
N GLY A 17 -6.15 -10.89 7.62
CA GLY A 17 -6.51 -9.89 8.65
C GLY A 17 -7.45 -8.74 8.20
N ASN A 18 -7.81 -7.89 9.16
CA ASN A 18 -8.68 -6.74 8.91
C ASN A 18 -7.85 -5.57 8.36
N TYR A 19 -7.72 -5.45 7.04
CA TYR A 19 -7.10 -4.28 6.40
C TYR A 19 -8.13 -3.43 5.66
N LYS A 20 -7.99 -2.12 5.78
CA LYS A 20 -8.68 -1.14 4.95
C LYS A 20 -7.84 -0.90 3.69
N MET A 21 -8.46 -1.10 2.55
CA MET A 21 -7.84 -0.94 1.23
C MET A 21 -8.13 0.46 0.68
N TYR A 22 -7.07 1.13 0.24
CA TYR A 22 -7.12 2.34 -0.57
C TYR A 22 -6.50 2.04 -1.92
N GLU A 23 -7.14 2.48 -3.00
CA GLU A 23 -6.68 2.17 -4.35
C GLU A 23 -6.92 3.32 -5.30
N LYS A 24 -6.15 3.31 -6.38
CA LYS A 24 -6.30 4.24 -7.49
C LYS A 24 -5.96 3.53 -8.78
N ASN A 25 -6.76 3.75 -9.82
CA ASN A 25 -6.54 3.23 -11.17
C ASN A 25 -6.40 1.69 -11.26
N LEU A 26 -6.99 0.91 -10.33
CA LEU A 26 -6.94 -0.57 -10.43
C LEU A 26 -7.92 -1.14 -11.44
N GLU A 27 -9.07 -0.49 -11.60
CA GLU A 27 -10.14 -0.91 -12.53
C GLU A 27 -10.15 -0.11 -13.84
N THR A 28 -9.17 0.79 -14.03
CA THR A 28 -9.08 1.66 -15.20
C THR A 28 -7.91 1.26 -16.10
N ASP A 29 -8.05 1.55 -17.40
CA ASP A 29 -6.96 1.40 -18.37
C ASP A 29 -6.05 2.64 -18.42
N GLU A 30 -6.48 3.68 -17.71
CA GLU A 30 -5.77 4.94 -17.56
C GLU A 30 -4.85 4.89 -16.35
N GLY A 31 -3.59 5.28 -16.54
CA GLY A 31 -2.58 5.38 -15.48
C GLY A 31 -2.00 4.03 -15.04
N ARG A 32 -1.30 4.05 -13.89
CA ARG A 32 -0.86 2.85 -13.19
C ARG A 32 -1.66 2.65 -11.91
N GLY A 33 -1.97 1.39 -11.64
CA GLY A 33 -2.66 0.96 -10.45
C GLY A 33 -1.82 1.16 -9.19
N LEU A 34 -2.42 1.78 -8.18
CA LEU A 34 -1.87 1.96 -6.84
C LEU A 34 -2.77 1.26 -5.84
N LEU A 35 -2.15 0.69 -4.81
CA LEU A 35 -2.83 -0.09 -3.80
C LEU A 35 -2.10 0.05 -2.46
N LEU A 36 -2.84 0.49 -1.45
CA LEU A 36 -2.35 0.70 -0.10
C LEU A 36 -3.27 0.01 0.90
N TYR A 37 -2.72 -0.90 1.70
CA TYR A 37 -3.43 -1.55 2.80
C TYR A 37 -3.01 -0.96 4.13
N ILE A 38 -3.99 -0.65 4.97
CA ILE A 38 -3.80 -0.11 6.31
C ILE A 38 -4.54 -1.00 7.30
N ASP A 39 -3.89 -1.40 8.39
CA ASP A 39 -4.55 -2.20 9.44
C ASP A 39 -5.80 -1.44 9.94
N SER A 40 -6.95 -2.12 9.99
CA SER A 40 -8.25 -1.53 10.37
C SER A 40 -8.35 -1.14 11.84
N ASN A 41 -7.34 -1.50 12.65
CA ASN A 41 -7.18 -0.98 14.00
C ASN A 41 -6.65 0.46 14.00
N LEU A 42 -6.07 0.92 12.87
CA LEU A 42 -5.62 2.29 12.67
C LEU A 42 -6.75 3.14 12.09
N GLU A 43 -7.05 4.25 12.75
CA GLU A 43 -8.04 5.22 12.26
C GLU A 43 -7.44 5.99 11.08
N SER A 44 -7.80 5.55 9.87
CA SER A 44 -7.29 6.09 8.61
C SER A 44 -8.39 6.71 7.75
N THR A 45 -8.06 7.84 7.10
CA THR A 45 -8.96 8.55 6.18
C THR A 45 -8.15 9.14 5.03
N GLU A 46 -8.73 9.15 3.83
CA GLU A 46 -8.07 9.73 2.66
C GLU A 46 -7.92 11.25 2.80
N VAL A 47 -6.83 11.77 2.23
CA VAL A 47 -6.52 13.20 2.19
C VAL A 47 -6.50 13.62 0.72
N ASN A 48 -7.37 14.56 0.37
CA ASN A 48 -7.39 15.14 -0.95
C ASN A 48 -6.21 16.10 -1.11
N MET A 49 -5.44 15.89 -2.17
CA MET A 49 -4.34 16.75 -2.60
C MET A 49 -4.83 17.66 -3.73
N GLU A 50 -4.42 18.93 -3.69
CA GLU A 50 -4.76 19.94 -4.70
C GLU A 50 -3.87 19.79 -5.94
N ALA A 51 -2.62 19.36 -5.75
CA ALA A 51 -1.69 19.06 -6.83
C ALA A 51 -2.25 17.99 -7.76
N GLN A 52 -2.26 18.29 -9.07
CA GLN A 52 -2.91 17.47 -10.10
C GLN A 52 -2.00 16.34 -10.62
N PHE A 53 -1.36 15.60 -9.72
CA PHE A 53 -0.58 14.42 -10.07
C PHE A 53 -1.47 13.17 -10.06
N GLN A 54 -1.48 12.37 -11.12
CA GLN A 54 -2.50 11.32 -11.25
C GLN A 54 -2.24 10.12 -10.33
N GLU A 55 -1.02 9.61 -10.29
CA GLU A 55 -0.70 8.38 -9.58
C GLU A 55 -0.21 8.67 -8.15
N ASN A 56 -1.14 9.09 -7.29
CA ASN A 56 -0.91 9.18 -5.85
C ASN A 56 -2.13 8.76 -5.01
N ILE A 57 -1.87 8.25 -3.82
CA ILE A 57 -2.83 8.05 -2.74
C ILE A 57 -2.25 8.70 -1.48
N PHE A 58 -3.00 9.57 -0.82
CA PHE A 58 -2.62 10.11 0.49
C PHE A 58 -3.67 9.77 1.52
N ILE A 59 -3.24 9.29 2.67
CA ILE A 59 -4.10 9.04 3.82
C ILE A 59 -3.51 9.66 5.07
N LYS A 60 -4.38 10.08 5.99
CA LYS A 60 -3.99 10.47 7.34
C LYS A 60 -4.32 9.37 8.32
N ILE A 61 -3.40 9.13 9.24
CA ILE A 61 -3.57 8.31 10.45
C ILE A 61 -3.47 9.23 11.67
N LYS A 62 -4.42 9.09 12.59
CA LYS A 62 -4.37 9.80 13.86
C LYS A 62 -3.32 9.18 14.79
N LEU A 63 -2.39 9.99 15.28
CA LEU A 63 -1.41 9.60 16.30
C LEU A 63 -1.90 10.02 17.70
N ASN A 64 -1.04 9.89 18.71
CA ASN A 64 -1.39 10.40 20.05
C ASN A 64 -1.58 11.91 20.06
N GLN A 65 -2.40 12.37 21.00
CA GLN A 65 -2.70 13.79 21.19
C GLN A 65 -3.31 14.41 19.93
N ASN A 66 -2.70 15.48 19.40
CA ASN A 66 -3.14 16.20 18.21
C ASN A 66 -2.30 15.87 16.97
N ASP A 67 -1.32 14.96 17.11
CA ASP A 67 -0.41 14.61 16.04
C ASP A 67 -1.08 13.70 15.02
N LYS A 68 -0.60 13.81 13.79
CA LYS A 68 -1.12 13.13 12.62
C LYS A 68 0.03 12.70 11.72
N LEU A 69 -0.07 11.46 11.26
CA LEU A 69 0.78 10.89 10.24
C LEU A 69 0.09 11.03 8.89
N LEU A 70 0.78 11.62 7.92
CA LEU A 70 0.43 11.56 6.50
C LEU A 70 1.22 10.43 5.84
N ILE A 71 0.52 9.46 5.25
CA ILE A 71 1.13 8.43 4.40
C ILE A 71 0.77 8.74 2.95
N GLY A 72 1.78 8.94 2.11
CA GLY A 72 1.66 9.11 0.66
C GLY A 72 2.23 7.91 -0.07
N LEU A 73 1.45 7.30 -0.97
CA LEU A 73 1.92 6.32 -1.94
C LEU A 73 1.93 6.97 -3.32
N ILE A 74 3.09 7.04 -3.96
CA ILE A 74 3.29 7.71 -5.25
C ILE A 74 3.88 6.73 -6.26
N TYR A 75 3.42 6.80 -7.50
CA TYR A 75 4.11 6.18 -8.63
C TYR A 75 4.41 7.23 -9.69
N ARG A 76 5.67 7.37 -10.10
CA ARG A 76 6.06 8.24 -11.20
C ARG A 76 6.42 7.41 -12.42
N SER A 77 5.76 7.67 -13.54
CA SER A 77 5.98 6.90 -14.76
C SER A 77 7.37 7.17 -15.36
N PRO A 78 8.18 6.13 -15.67
CA PRO A 78 9.50 6.31 -16.28
C PRO A 78 9.43 6.88 -17.69
N SER A 79 8.28 6.76 -18.37
CA SER A 79 8.10 7.22 -19.74
C SER A 79 7.60 8.65 -19.86
N ASN A 80 7.15 9.29 -18.78
CA ASN A 80 6.63 10.66 -18.81
C ASN A 80 7.67 11.66 -18.24
N ASN A 81 8.57 12.11 -19.12
CA ASN A 81 9.65 13.05 -18.78
C ASN A 81 9.28 14.52 -19.06
N THR A 82 7.98 14.84 -19.24
CA THR A 82 7.57 16.22 -19.49
C THR A 82 7.77 17.09 -18.27
N LYS A 83 8.19 18.34 -18.45
CA LYS A 83 8.40 19.29 -17.35
C LYS A 83 7.16 19.42 -16.47
N GLU A 84 6.00 19.66 -17.09
CA GLU A 84 4.71 19.86 -16.39
C GLU A 84 4.33 18.66 -15.50
N TYR A 85 4.53 17.42 -15.96
CA TYR A 85 4.21 16.24 -15.17
C TYR A 85 5.09 16.11 -13.92
N ASN A 86 6.39 16.38 -14.06
CA ASN A 86 7.33 16.29 -12.93
C ASN A 86 7.19 17.50 -11.99
N ASP A 87 6.78 18.67 -12.50
CA ASP A 87 6.42 19.84 -11.68
C ASP A 87 5.26 19.51 -10.74
N LYS A 88 4.21 18.87 -11.26
CA LYS A 88 3.07 18.42 -10.45
C LYS A 88 3.46 17.45 -9.34
N LEU A 89 4.49 16.62 -9.56
CA LEU A 89 5.04 15.75 -8.51
C LEU A 89 5.74 16.56 -7.42
N THR A 90 6.58 17.52 -7.80
CA THR A 90 7.26 18.40 -6.83
C THR A 90 6.28 19.30 -6.07
N GLU A 91 5.22 19.77 -6.73
CA GLU A 91 4.11 20.50 -6.11
C GLU A 91 3.37 19.60 -5.10
N LEU A 92 3.07 18.36 -5.47
CA LEU A 92 2.40 17.38 -4.60
C LEU A 92 3.20 17.11 -3.31
N ILE A 93 4.51 16.95 -3.43
CA ILE A 93 5.40 16.74 -2.28
C ILE A 93 5.45 18.00 -1.41
N SER A 94 5.58 19.18 -2.02
CA SER A 94 5.59 20.45 -1.29
C SER A 94 4.25 20.72 -0.59
N GLU A 95 3.14 20.36 -1.22
CA GLU A 95 1.82 20.44 -0.60
C GLU A 95 1.73 19.51 0.62
N ALA A 96 2.24 18.29 0.51
CA ALA A 96 2.22 17.32 1.61
C ALA A 96 2.98 17.83 2.85
N THR A 97 4.13 18.48 2.67
CA THR A 97 4.92 19.05 3.77
C THR A 97 4.27 20.30 4.37
N GLN A 98 3.56 21.10 3.56
CA GLN A 98 2.94 22.35 4.00
C GLN A 98 1.57 22.18 4.67
N LYS A 99 0.93 20.99 4.56
CA LYS A 99 -0.39 20.71 5.17
C LYS A 99 -0.39 20.59 6.71
N GLY A 100 0.74 20.81 7.38
CA GLY A 100 0.82 20.86 8.84
C GLY A 100 0.68 19.50 9.53
N PHE A 101 1.10 18.42 8.86
CA PHE A 101 1.22 17.10 9.48
C PHE A 101 2.50 17.04 10.30
N SER A 102 2.40 16.54 11.53
CA SER A 102 3.55 16.33 12.41
C SER A 102 4.52 15.25 11.90
N HIS A 103 3.99 14.26 11.19
CA HIS A 103 4.71 13.09 10.73
C HIS A 103 4.35 12.83 9.27
N ILE A 104 5.34 12.61 8.43
CA ILE A 104 5.18 12.34 7.01
C ILE A 104 5.95 11.08 6.64
N LEU A 105 5.28 10.21 5.89
CA LEU A 105 5.85 9.08 5.19
C LEU A 105 5.37 9.13 3.75
N ILE A 106 6.25 9.42 2.81
CA ILE A 106 5.97 9.30 1.39
C ILE A 106 6.81 8.16 0.85
N MET A 107 6.20 7.25 0.11
CA MET A 107 6.88 6.09 -0.46
C MET A 107 6.35 5.73 -1.83
N GLY A 108 7.14 4.95 -2.56
CA GLY A 108 6.76 4.36 -3.84
C GLY A 108 7.86 4.45 -4.88
N ASP A 109 7.51 4.16 -6.13
CA ASP A 109 8.46 4.09 -7.24
C ASP A 109 8.52 5.43 -7.99
N PHE A 110 9.65 6.12 -7.84
CA PHE A 110 9.88 7.44 -8.43
C PHE A 110 10.58 7.38 -9.79
N ASN A 111 11.12 6.24 -10.22
CA ASN A 111 11.72 6.09 -11.55
C ASN A 111 12.71 7.22 -11.97
N TYR A 112 13.60 7.65 -11.07
CA TYR A 112 14.69 8.60 -11.38
C TYR A 112 16.06 7.91 -11.40
N PRO A 113 16.40 7.14 -12.46
CA PRO A 113 17.62 6.32 -12.50
C PRO A 113 18.93 7.13 -12.57
N ALA A 114 18.84 8.41 -12.93
CA ALA A 114 19.99 9.30 -13.04
C ALA A 114 20.38 9.96 -11.71
N ILE A 115 19.56 9.86 -10.66
CA ILE A 115 19.93 10.33 -9.32
C ILE A 115 20.90 9.34 -8.68
N ASP A 116 22.00 9.88 -8.18
CA ASP A 116 22.93 9.20 -7.27
C ASP A 116 22.65 9.66 -5.84
N TRP A 117 22.03 8.78 -5.06
CA TRP A 117 21.61 9.06 -3.68
C TRP A 117 22.79 9.02 -2.68
N GLU A 118 23.94 8.46 -3.04
CA GLU A 118 25.12 8.47 -2.16
C GLU A 118 25.74 9.86 -2.09
N ILE A 119 25.77 10.57 -3.23
CA ILE A 119 26.37 11.90 -3.35
C ILE A 119 25.33 13.03 -3.51
N TRP A 120 24.05 12.69 -3.48
CA TRP A 120 22.93 13.64 -3.65
C TRP A 120 23.05 14.50 -4.91
N ASN A 121 23.34 13.86 -6.05
CA ASN A 121 23.55 14.54 -7.33
C ASN A 121 23.00 13.73 -8.50
N THR A 122 22.95 14.32 -9.70
CA THR A 122 22.52 13.63 -10.92
C THR A 122 23.68 13.31 -11.84
N LYS A 123 23.51 12.26 -12.65
CA LYS A 123 24.46 11.87 -13.69
C LYS A 123 24.37 12.85 -14.87
N GLY A 124 25.32 13.78 -14.93
CA GLY A 124 25.51 14.72 -16.04
C GLY A 124 25.38 16.19 -15.62
N ASP A 125 26.01 17.10 -16.38
CA ASP A 125 26.18 18.51 -16.00
C ASP A 125 24.95 19.41 -16.33
N ASN A 126 23.73 18.88 -16.27
CA ASN A 126 22.53 19.67 -16.58
C ASN A 126 21.74 20.01 -15.30
N GLU A 127 22.05 21.16 -14.71
CA GLU A 127 21.34 21.74 -13.55
C GLU A 127 19.82 21.82 -13.76
N ASN A 128 19.35 21.93 -15.01
CA ASN A 128 17.91 22.00 -15.33
C ASN A 128 17.24 20.63 -15.63
N SER A 129 17.87 19.51 -15.25
CA SER A 129 17.29 18.17 -15.43
C SER A 129 16.05 17.97 -14.54
N ILE A 130 15.16 17.05 -14.91
CA ILE A 130 13.97 16.73 -14.10
C ILE A 130 14.37 16.11 -12.76
N GLU A 131 15.48 15.37 -12.74
CA GLU A 131 16.07 14.75 -11.56
C GLU A 131 16.65 15.79 -10.59
N ASN A 132 17.38 16.80 -11.09
CA ASN A 132 17.92 17.86 -10.25
C ASN A 132 16.79 18.66 -9.62
N ARG A 133 15.75 19.00 -10.38
CA ARG A 133 14.59 19.72 -9.85
C ARG A 133 13.82 18.92 -8.80
N PHE A 134 13.78 17.59 -8.95
CA PHE A 134 13.23 16.73 -7.92
C PHE A 134 14.12 16.74 -6.65
N LEU A 135 15.44 16.62 -6.79
CA LEU A 135 16.38 16.73 -5.66
C LEU A 135 16.28 18.08 -4.94
N GLU A 136 16.26 19.19 -5.68
CA GLU A 136 16.05 20.53 -5.14
C GLU A 136 14.76 20.61 -4.34
N SER A 137 13.65 20.09 -4.89
CA SER A 137 12.37 20.05 -4.18
C SER A 137 12.42 19.24 -2.89
N ILE A 138 13.11 18.09 -2.86
CA ILE A 138 13.31 17.30 -1.64
C ILE A 138 14.11 18.11 -0.59
N GLN A 139 15.17 18.79 -1.01
CA GLN A 139 16.03 19.60 -0.15
C GLN A 139 15.32 20.84 0.40
N GLU A 140 14.60 21.59 -0.46
CA GLU A 140 13.83 22.78 -0.08
C GLU A 140 12.72 22.46 0.92
N ASN A 141 12.16 21.26 0.85
CA ASN A 141 11.12 20.78 1.76
C ASN A 141 11.68 20.08 3.01
N PHE A 142 13.00 20.04 3.19
CA PHE A 142 13.68 19.37 4.31
C PHE A 142 13.25 17.90 4.48
N ILE A 143 13.06 17.19 3.35
CA ILE A 143 12.68 15.78 3.35
C ILE A 143 13.93 14.91 3.40
N PHE A 144 13.91 13.91 4.26
CA PHE A 144 14.94 12.87 4.38
C PHE A 144 14.58 11.67 3.51
N GLN A 145 15.56 11.18 2.74
CA GLN A 145 15.44 9.95 1.95
C GLN A 145 16.19 8.81 2.68
N HIS A 146 15.56 7.64 2.78
CA HIS A 146 16.09 6.50 3.57
C HIS A 146 16.57 5.31 2.74
N THR A 147 16.27 5.27 1.44
CA THR A 147 16.61 4.10 0.61
C THR A 147 18.07 4.19 0.13
N THR A 148 18.93 3.38 0.74
CA THR A 148 20.39 3.36 0.56
C THR A 148 20.91 2.31 -0.41
N LYS A 149 20.09 1.36 -0.85
CA LYS A 149 20.49 0.30 -1.79
C LYS A 149 19.61 0.32 -3.04
N PRO A 150 20.10 -0.22 -4.17
CA PRO A 150 19.26 -0.43 -5.34
C PRO A 150 17.97 -1.17 -4.95
N THR A 151 16.88 -0.88 -5.64
CA THR A 151 15.58 -1.50 -5.40
C THR A 151 15.06 -2.24 -6.62
N ARG A 152 15.71 -2.08 -7.77
CA ARG A 152 15.33 -2.73 -9.01
C ARG A 152 16.50 -3.48 -9.64
N TRP A 153 16.28 -4.76 -9.96
CA TRP A 153 17.23 -5.65 -10.64
C TRP A 153 16.58 -6.34 -11.83
N ARG A 154 17.07 -6.04 -13.04
CA ARG A 154 16.54 -6.63 -14.26
C ARG A 154 17.65 -7.20 -15.13
N GLY A 155 17.79 -8.52 -15.13
CA GLY A 155 18.74 -9.22 -16.01
C GLY A 155 20.17 -8.69 -15.85
N THR A 156 20.70 -8.09 -16.93
CA THR A 156 22.05 -7.49 -16.96
C THR A 156 22.05 -5.97 -16.79
N ASP A 157 20.90 -5.36 -16.50
CA ASP A 157 20.78 -3.91 -16.30
C ASP A 157 21.57 -3.50 -15.05
N THR A 158 22.08 -2.26 -15.05
CA THR A 158 22.66 -1.66 -13.84
C THR A 158 21.56 -1.51 -12.78
N PRO A 159 21.77 -1.98 -11.53
CA PRO A 159 20.79 -1.79 -10.47
C PRO A 159 20.57 -0.31 -10.16
N HIS A 160 19.33 0.09 -9.92
CA HIS A 160 18.96 1.47 -9.59
C HIS A 160 18.13 1.54 -8.31
N THR A 161 18.30 2.63 -7.55
CA THR A 161 17.44 3.00 -6.43
C THR A 161 16.28 3.85 -6.96
N LEU A 162 15.14 3.20 -7.21
CA LEU A 162 13.97 3.86 -7.80
C LEU A 162 12.82 3.98 -6.80
N ASP A 163 12.74 3.04 -5.87
CA ASP A 163 11.75 3.03 -4.80
C ASP A 163 12.29 3.83 -3.61
N LEU A 164 11.64 4.93 -3.27
CA LEU A 164 12.11 5.85 -2.23
C LEU A 164 11.22 5.77 -1.00
N ILE A 165 11.83 5.94 0.16
CA ILE A 165 11.16 6.20 1.44
C ILE A 165 11.57 7.60 1.86
N LEU A 166 10.59 8.48 2.01
CA LEU A 166 10.75 9.91 2.28
C LEU A 166 10.03 10.29 3.56
N THR A 167 10.69 11.00 4.47
CA THR A 167 10.09 11.47 5.73
C THR A 167 10.46 12.93 6.02
N ASN A 168 9.73 13.57 6.92
CA ASN A 168 10.02 14.94 7.36
C ASN A 168 11.06 15.02 8.50
N GLU A 169 11.54 13.89 9.01
CA GLU A 169 12.54 13.79 10.09
C GLU A 169 13.42 12.55 9.87
N GLU A 170 14.72 12.66 10.19
CA GLU A 170 15.75 11.64 9.89
C GLU A 170 15.52 10.31 10.63
N GLU A 171 15.13 10.36 11.90
CA GLU A 171 15.05 9.16 12.75
C GLU A 171 13.69 8.43 12.67
N MET A 172 12.91 8.68 11.63
CA MET A 172 11.55 8.12 11.47
C MET A 172 11.53 6.69 10.93
N ILE A 173 12.64 6.21 10.36
CA ILE A 173 12.76 4.87 9.79
C ILE A 173 13.78 4.07 10.57
N SER A 174 13.43 2.85 10.98
CA SER A 174 14.38 1.88 11.54
C SER A 174 14.20 0.50 10.90
N ASN A 175 15.18 -0.38 11.09
CA ASN A 175 15.15 -1.78 10.62
C ASN A 175 14.82 -1.94 9.13
N LEU A 176 15.35 -1.06 8.26
CA LEU A 176 15.13 -1.13 6.82
C LEU A 176 15.83 -2.36 6.20
N GLU A 177 15.02 -3.30 5.75
CA GLU A 177 15.39 -4.53 5.08
C GLU A 177 14.98 -4.53 3.60
N TYR A 178 15.83 -5.12 2.78
CA TYR A 178 15.63 -5.28 1.34
C TYR A 178 15.36 -6.75 1.07
N MET A 179 14.09 -7.11 0.92
CA MET A 179 13.66 -8.49 0.73
C MET A 179 13.62 -8.86 -0.76
N SER A 180 13.52 -10.16 -1.02
CA SER A 180 13.33 -10.68 -2.37
C SER A 180 12.06 -10.13 -3.02
N SER A 181 12.09 -9.96 -4.34
CA SER A 181 10.94 -9.50 -5.09
C SER A 181 9.74 -10.43 -4.98
N LEU A 182 8.53 -9.87 -5.09
CA LEU A 182 7.30 -10.65 -5.12
C LEU A 182 7.10 -11.27 -6.50
N GLY A 183 7.05 -12.60 -6.54
CA GLY A 183 6.77 -13.36 -7.76
C GLY A 183 7.82 -13.12 -8.85
N LYS A 184 7.41 -12.47 -9.95
CA LYS A 184 8.28 -12.15 -11.11
C LYS A 184 8.65 -10.67 -11.19
N SER A 185 8.39 -9.90 -10.14
CA SER A 185 8.77 -8.49 -10.07
C SER A 185 10.31 -8.35 -10.17
N ASP A 186 10.76 -7.33 -10.88
CA ASP A 186 12.15 -6.87 -10.89
C ASP A 186 12.45 -5.89 -9.74
N HIS A 187 11.45 -5.48 -8.96
CA HIS A 187 11.61 -4.64 -7.77
C HIS A 187 11.64 -5.47 -6.48
N SER A 188 12.56 -5.11 -5.58
CA SER A 188 12.64 -5.63 -4.21
C SER A 188 11.50 -5.12 -3.34
N VAL A 189 11.14 -5.92 -2.34
CA VAL A 189 10.25 -5.47 -1.27
C VAL A 189 11.08 -4.74 -0.21
N LEU A 190 10.65 -3.54 0.15
CA LEU A 190 11.21 -2.80 1.29
C LEU A 190 10.36 -3.09 2.52
N TYR A 191 11.00 -3.57 3.58
CA TYR A 191 10.37 -3.81 4.88
C TYR A 191 11.07 -2.94 5.92
N PHE A 192 10.33 -2.17 6.70
CA PHE A 192 10.90 -1.23 7.65
C PHE A 192 9.92 -0.91 8.77
N ASP A 193 10.46 -0.44 9.88
CA ASP A 193 9.69 0.11 10.99
C ASP A 193 9.58 1.62 10.82
N TYR A 194 8.34 2.13 10.85
CA TYR A 194 8.07 3.56 10.93
C TYR A 194 7.92 3.98 12.40
N ASN A 195 8.89 4.74 12.90
CA ASN A 195 8.97 5.16 14.29
C ASN A 195 7.92 6.23 14.58
N CYS A 196 6.83 5.85 15.24
CA CYS A 196 5.79 6.78 15.67
C CYS A 196 5.08 6.30 16.94
N TYR A 197 4.24 7.15 17.50
CA TYR A 197 3.47 6.85 18.71
C TYR A 197 1.96 6.86 18.44
N ILE A 198 1.34 5.71 18.64
CA ILE A 198 -0.09 5.53 18.39
C ILE A 198 -0.77 4.82 19.55
N ASN A 199 -1.92 5.36 19.98
CA ASN A 199 -2.78 4.74 20.98
C ASN A 199 -3.79 3.89 20.23
N ILE A 200 -3.38 2.66 19.94
CA ILE A 200 -4.27 1.66 19.41
C ILE A 200 -5.22 1.31 20.55
N LYS A 201 -6.49 1.71 20.43
CA LYS A 201 -7.53 1.12 21.29
C LYS A 201 -7.49 -0.37 21.02
N ASN A 202 -7.01 -1.15 21.99
CA ASN A 202 -7.02 -2.60 21.91
C ASN A 202 -8.46 -3.05 21.68
N LYS A 203 -8.83 -3.22 20.41
CA LYS A 203 -10.05 -3.95 20.08
C LYS A 203 -9.77 -5.37 20.51
N PRO A 204 -10.62 -5.96 21.36
CA PRO A 204 -10.41 -7.32 21.76
C PRO A 204 -10.31 -8.20 20.51
N ARG A 205 -9.19 -8.92 20.38
CA ARG A 205 -8.99 -9.77 19.20
C ARG A 205 -9.89 -10.98 19.36
N ILE A 206 -10.88 -11.08 18.49
CA ILE A 206 -11.75 -12.25 18.40
C ILE A 206 -10.95 -13.33 17.66
N ALA A 207 -10.56 -14.38 18.38
CA ALA A 207 -9.93 -15.56 17.79
C ALA A 207 -11.00 -16.60 17.50
N LYS A 208 -11.04 -17.14 16.28
CA LYS A 208 -11.87 -18.29 15.93
C LYS A 208 -11.21 -19.56 16.47
N LEU A 209 -11.97 -20.37 17.19
CA LEU A 209 -11.51 -21.65 17.76
C LEU A 209 -11.91 -22.78 16.81
N TYR A 210 -11.17 -22.91 15.71
CA TYR A 210 -11.43 -23.92 14.69
C TYR A 210 -11.39 -25.34 15.27
N ASP A 211 -10.48 -25.62 16.20
CA ASP A 211 -10.41 -26.89 16.92
C ASP A 211 -11.67 -27.23 17.75
N HIS A 212 -12.50 -26.23 18.05
CA HIS A 212 -13.75 -26.38 18.81
C HIS A 212 -15.01 -26.19 17.95
N GLY A 213 -14.88 -26.13 16.62
CA GLY A 213 -16.03 -25.99 15.72
C GLY A 213 -16.95 -27.21 15.73
N ASN A 214 -18.27 -26.99 15.70
CA ASN A 214 -19.26 -28.05 15.49
C ASN A 214 -19.37 -28.37 13.99
N TYR A 215 -18.37 -29.11 13.48
CA TYR A 215 -18.29 -29.46 12.06
C TYR A 215 -19.32 -30.50 11.61
N HIS A 216 -19.94 -31.23 12.55
CA HIS A 216 -21.01 -32.16 12.22
C HIS A 216 -22.24 -31.39 11.70
N ASP A 217 -22.73 -30.43 12.49
CA ASP A 217 -23.89 -29.62 12.10
C ASP A 217 -23.55 -28.64 10.97
N PHE A 218 -22.32 -28.12 10.93
CA PHE A 218 -21.82 -27.33 9.80
C PHE A 218 -22.02 -28.13 8.50
N LYS A 219 -21.52 -29.37 8.45
CA LYS A 219 -21.66 -30.23 7.28
C LYS A 219 -23.13 -30.51 6.94
N LEU A 220 -23.96 -30.79 7.94
CA LEU A 220 -25.40 -31.02 7.71
C LEU A 220 -26.10 -29.81 7.10
N GLU A 221 -25.71 -28.58 7.45
CA GLU A 221 -26.26 -27.37 6.82
C GLU A 221 -25.73 -27.19 5.39
N LEU A 222 -24.45 -27.46 5.13
CA LEU A 222 -23.89 -27.44 3.76
C LEU A 222 -24.58 -28.45 2.84
N ASP A 223 -24.90 -29.64 3.35
CA ASP A 223 -25.55 -30.71 2.59
C ASP A 223 -27.03 -30.38 2.24
N LYS A 224 -27.65 -29.40 2.93
CA LYS A 224 -29.01 -28.92 2.60
C LYS A 224 -29.03 -27.96 1.42
N ILE A 225 -27.88 -27.40 1.05
CA ILE A 225 -27.78 -26.40 -0.01
C ILE A 225 -27.69 -27.11 -1.35
N ASN A 226 -28.59 -26.78 -2.27
CA ASN A 226 -28.53 -27.27 -3.63
C ASN A 226 -27.52 -26.46 -4.45
N TRP A 227 -26.24 -26.80 -4.32
CA TRP A 227 -25.16 -26.07 -4.98
C TRP A 227 -25.30 -25.98 -6.50
N GLN A 228 -25.98 -26.93 -7.15
CA GLN A 228 -26.23 -26.87 -8.60
C GLN A 228 -27.25 -25.80 -8.99
N GLU A 229 -28.18 -25.47 -8.10
CA GLU A 229 -29.16 -24.40 -8.32
C GLU A 229 -28.61 -23.03 -7.90
N GLU A 230 -27.74 -22.99 -6.90
CA GLU A 230 -27.18 -21.76 -6.35
C GLU A 230 -25.93 -21.27 -7.12
N ILE A 231 -25.06 -22.19 -7.56
CA ILE A 231 -23.90 -21.89 -8.41
C ILE A 231 -24.29 -22.16 -9.86
N LYS A 232 -24.58 -21.08 -10.60
CA LYS A 232 -25.08 -21.18 -11.98
C LYS A 232 -23.98 -20.86 -12.99
N ASP A 233 -23.93 -21.62 -14.08
CA ASP A 233 -23.01 -21.34 -15.20
C ASP A 233 -23.27 -19.97 -15.85
N ASP A 234 -24.52 -19.48 -15.76
CA ASP A 234 -24.92 -18.17 -16.28
C ASP A 234 -24.43 -16.99 -15.42
N PHE A 235 -23.92 -17.26 -14.21
CA PHE A 235 -23.33 -16.25 -13.34
C PHE A 235 -21.82 -16.15 -13.55
N SER A 236 -21.26 -14.95 -13.33
CA SER A 236 -19.81 -14.78 -13.39
C SER A 236 -19.14 -15.60 -12.29
N VAL A 237 -17.88 -16.01 -12.55
CA VAL A 237 -17.03 -16.68 -11.55
C VAL A 237 -16.98 -15.90 -10.24
N ASP A 238 -16.82 -14.57 -10.30
CA ASP A 238 -16.85 -13.71 -9.11
C ASP A 238 -18.18 -13.78 -8.35
N THR A 239 -19.32 -13.86 -9.05
CA THR A 239 -20.65 -13.92 -8.42
C THR A 239 -20.82 -15.23 -7.67
N ASN A 240 -20.50 -16.34 -8.34
CA ASN A 240 -20.56 -17.67 -7.75
C ASN A 240 -19.58 -17.82 -6.57
N TRP A 241 -18.36 -17.30 -6.72
CA TRP A 241 -17.36 -17.31 -5.66
C TRP A 241 -17.80 -16.51 -4.44
N LYS A 242 -18.34 -15.29 -4.65
CA LYS A 242 -18.88 -14.46 -3.56
C LYS A 242 -20.02 -15.16 -2.83
N TYR A 243 -20.93 -15.80 -3.56
CA TYR A 243 -22.02 -16.55 -2.94
C TYR A 243 -21.48 -17.67 -2.05
N PHE A 244 -20.64 -18.54 -2.63
CA PHE A 244 -20.02 -19.66 -1.92
C PHE A 244 -19.29 -19.20 -0.65
N LEU A 245 -18.45 -18.18 -0.76
CA LEU A 245 -17.67 -17.66 0.36
C LEU A 245 -18.58 -17.02 1.42
N THR A 246 -19.63 -16.30 1.02
CA THR A 246 -20.60 -15.71 1.96
C THR A 246 -21.32 -16.80 2.74
N THR A 247 -21.83 -17.83 2.07
CA THR A 247 -22.48 -18.99 2.70
C THR A 247 -21.54 -19.69 3.67
N LEU A 248 -20.29 -19.95 3.28
CA LEU A 248 -19.30 -20.57 4.16
C LEU A 248 -19.01 -19.70 5.39
N ASN A 249 -18.81 -18.40 5.21
CA ASN A 249 -18.54 -17.47 6.31
C ASN A 249 -19.71 -17.37 7.29
N GLU A 250 -20.95 -17.41 6.81
CA GLU A 250 -22.15 -17.41 7.67
C GLU A 250 -22.25 -18.68 8.52
N LEU A 251 -22.01 -19.84 7.90
CA LEU A 251 -21.99 -21.11 8.62
C LEU A 251 -20.81 -21.17 9.59
N GLU A 252 -19.64 -20.70 9.19
CA GLU A 252 -18.47 -20.58 10.06
C GLU A 252 -18.77 -19.70 11.28
N GLN A 253 -19.43 -18.56 11.12
CA GLN A 253 -19.86 -17.72 12.24
C GLN A 253 -20.85 -18.41 13.18
N ARG A 254 -21.73 -19.28 12.65
CA ARG A 254 -22.68 -20.07 13.46
C ARG A 254 -22.02 -21.22 14.21
N PHE A 255 -21.05 -21.90 13.60
CA PHE A 255 -20.58 -23.21 14.06
C PHE A 255 -19.14 -23.21 14.59
N VAL A 256 -18.34 -22.19 14.30
CA VAL A 256 -17.00 -22.02 14.88
C VAL A 256 -17.06 -21.02 16.03
N PRO A 257 -16.90 -21.47 17.29
CA PRO A 257 -16.95 -20.57 18.42
C PRO A 257 -15.79 -19.57 18.38
N THR A 258 -16.01 -18.43 19.00
CA THR A 258 -15.00 -17.38 19.09
C THR A 258 -14.59 -17.14 20.54
N MET A 259 -13.32 -16.82 20.74
CA MET A 259 -12.76 -16.41 22.02
C MET A 259 -12.26 -14.98 21.93
N GLN A 260 -12.64 -14.18 22.91
CA GLN A 260 -12.12 -12.84 23.07
C GLN A 260 -10.75 -12.91 23.75
N LYS A 261 -9.66 -12.72 23.00
CA LYS A 261 -8.33 -12.57 23.62
C LYS A 261 -8.24 -11.17 24.20
N ILE A 262 -8.26 -11.08 25.53
CA ILE A 262 -7.86 -9.89 26.26
C ILE A 262 -6.33 -9.92 26.32
N THR A 263 -5.68 -9.09 25.52
CA THR A 263 -4.24 -8.86 25.69
C THR A 263 -4.07 -8.04 26.96
N ALA A 264 -3.52 -8.64 28.01
CA ALA A 264 -3.17 -7.91 29.24
C ALA A 264 -2.10 -6.85 28.91
N GLN A 265 -2.24 -5.68 29.53
CA GLN A 265 -1.29 -4.55 29.45
C GLN A 265 0.07 -4.92 30.00
#